data_AF-A0A2G9TIJ0-F1
#
_entry.id   AF-A0A2G9TIJ0-F1
#
_cell.length_a   1.000
_cell.length_b   1.000
_cell.length_c   1.000
_cell.angle_alpha   90.00
_cell.angle_beta   90.00
_cell.angle_gamma   90.00
#
_symmetry.space_group_name_H-M   'P 1'
#
loop_
_entity.id
_entity.type
_entity.pdbx_description
1 polymer ?
#
loop_
_entity_poly.entity_id
_entity_poly.type
_entity_poly.pdbx_seq_one_letter_code
_entity_poly.pdbx_strand_id
1 'polypeptide(L)'
;AEVQQLQFTEKFPLHDYKLVQLPKEVLNVVKSGDKLVFRGDRQDEVVLCTDSSSFFVKEVETSNSLLIVPTLKTETDVGDTGAKFLTIAPINTLSQHYLELQKIPCVSIHKLRDLLQLNRLPWDWTSNDSPNDTYSMEMLLDHVQMSEGELLRELDEIPVVEHG
;
A
#
# COMPACT_ATOMS: atom_id res chain seq x y z
N ALA A 1 25.85 21.53 26.41
CA ALA A 1 24.61 21.55 25.62
C ALA A 1 24.90 21.15 24.18
N GLU A 2 24.25 20.11 23.69
CA GLU A 2 24.38 19.62 22.30
C GLU A 2 23.83 20.64 21.29
N VAL A 3 24.51 20.81 20.16
CA VAL A 3 24.04 21.57 19.00
C VAL A 3 23.94 20.61 17.82
N GLN A 4 22.75 20.47 17.23
CA GLN A 4 22.52 19.60 16.08
C GLN A 4 22.59 20.41 14.78
N GLN A 5 23.50 20.05 13.89
CA GLN A 5 23.61 20.61 12.55
C GLN A 5 22.87 19.73 11.56
N LEU A 6 21.83 20.27 10.93
CA LEU A 6 21.17 19.65 9.80
C LEU A 6 22.11 19.66 8.58
N GLN A 7 22.34 18.49 7.99
CA GLN A 7 23.24 18.36 6.84
C GLN A 7 22.67 17.38 5.82
N PHE A 8 22.66 17.75 4.54
CA PHE A 8 22.30 16.85 3.46
C PHE A 8 23.29 15.69 3.33
N THR A 9 22.78 14.47 3.16
CA THR A 9 23.62 13.30 2.87
C THR A 9 24.20 13.37 1.46
N GLU A 10 25.40 12.82 1.26
CA GLU A 10 26.05 12.81 -0.07
C GLU A 10 25.22 12.07 -1.12
N LYS A 11 24.62 10.94 -0.72
CA LYS A 11 23.58 10.26 -1.48
C LYS A 11 22.26 10.82 -1.01
N PHE A 12 21.59 11.59 -1.87
CA PHE A 12 20.30 12.19 -1.58
C PHE A 12 19.19 11.42 -2.32
N PRO A 13 18.64 10.36 -1.72
CA PRO A 13 17.60 9.55 -2.34
C PRO A 13 16.25 10.30 -2.38
N LEU A 14 16.11 11.19 -3.36
CA LEU A 14 14.93 12.04 -3.53
C LEU A 14 13.63 11.23 -3.69
N HIS A 15 13.72 9.95 -4.06
CA HIS A 15 12.56 9.12 -4.41
C HIS A 15 12.50 7.75 -3.72
N ASP A 16 13.46 7.42 -2.84
CA ASP A 16 13.46 6.10 -2.16
C ASP A 16 12.45 6.05 -1.00
N TYR A 17 11.94 7.20 -0.58
CA TYR A 17 10.98 7.32 0.52
C TYR A 17 9.74 8.08 0.06
N LYS A 18 8.57 7.58 0.46
CA LYS A 18 7.28 8.26 0.34
C LYS A 18 6.63 8.32 1.72
N LEU A 19 5.98 9.43 2.02
CA LEU A 19 5.18 9.57 3.24
C LEU A 19 3.77 9.05 2.95
N VAL A 20 3.20 8.29 3.89
CA VAL A 20 1.83 7.78 3.78
C VAL A 20 1.08 8.14 5.05
N GLN A 21 -0.06 8.81 4.89
CA GLN A 21 -1.00 9.07 5.97
C GLN A 21 -1.87 7.83 6.19
N LEU A 22 -1.74 7.22 7.36
CA LEU A 22 -2.45 5.98 7.70
C LEU A 22 -3.73 6.26 8.49
N PRO A 23 -4.91 5.81 8.00
CA PRO A 23 -6.11 5.69 8.82
C PRO A 23 -5.86 4.77 10.01
N LYS A 24 -6.62 4.95 11.10
CA LYS A 24 -6.44 4.17 12.34
C LYS A 24 -6.52 2.66 12.10
N GLU A 25 -7.41 2.21 11.23
CA GLU A 25 -7.56 0.79 10.90
C GLU A 25 -6.30 0.23 10.22
N VAL A 26 -5.72 0.95 9.26
CA VAL A 26 -4.48 0.54 8.57
C VAL A 26 -3.28 0.62 9.52
N LEU A 27 -3.23 1.62 10.39
CA LEU A 27 -2.18 1.73 11.41
C LEU A 27 -2.16 0.51 12.34
N ASN A 28 -3.32 -0.04 12.67
CA ASN A 28 -3.40 -1.25 13.49
C ASN A 28 -2.82 -2.46 12.76
N VAL A 29 -3.13 -2.63 11.47
CA VAL A 29 -2.57 -3.67 10.59
C VAL A 29 -1.04 -3.57 10.52
N VAL A 30 -0.49 -2.36 10.37
CA VAL A 30 0.97 -2.15 10.40
C VAL A 30 1.58 -2.55 11.73
N LYS A 31 0.91 -2.22 12.85
CA LYS A 31 1.40 -2.51 14.20
C LYS A 31 1.32 -3.99 14.57
N SER A 32 0.33 -4.73 14.07
CA SER A 32 0.24 -6.18 14.24
C SER A 32 1.25 -6.94 13.38
N GLY A 33 1.81 -6.30 12.36
CA GLY A 33 2.70 -6.93 11.39
C GLY A 33 1.94 -7.70 10.31
N ASP A 34 0.65 -7.40 10.14
CA ASP A 34 -0.20 -8.02 9.12
C ASP A 34 0.17 -7.50 7.72
N LYS A 35 -0.20 -8.29 6.70
CA LYS A 35 0.15 -8.02 5.31
C LYS A 35 -0.60 -6.80 4.77
N LEU A 36 0.15 -5.90 4.12
CA LEU A 36 -0.38 -4.81 3.30
C LEU A 36 0.15 -4.97 1.88
N VAL A 37 -0.72 -4.84 0.88
CA VAL A 37 -0.38 -5.11 -0.52
C VAL A 37 -0.88 -3.98 -1.41
N PHE A 38 0.00 -3.40 -2.22
CA PHE A 38 -0.43 -2.54 -3.32
C PHE A 38 -0.89 -3.41 -4.49
N ARG A 39 -2.06 -3.08 -5.05
CA ARG A 39 -2.64 -3.78 -6.21
C ARG A 39 -3.06 -2.81 -7.30
N GLY A 40 -3.02 -3.29 -8.54
CA GLY A 40 -3.38 -2.55 -9.74
C GLY A 40 -2.44 -2.88 -10.91
N ASP A 41 -3.01 -3.01 -12.10
CA ASP A 41 -2.27 -3.10 -13.35
C ASP A 41 -1.59 -1.77 -13.69
N ARG A 42 -0.73 -1.78 -14.72
CA ARG A 42 0.02 -0.58 -15.16
C ARG A 42 -0.86 0.62 -15.54
N GLN A 43 -2.12 0.38 -15.91
CA GLN A 43 -3.08 1.43 -16.29
C GLN A 43 -4.07 1.76 -15.18
N ASP A 44 -4.01 1.05 -14.06
CA ASP A 44 -4.94 1.24 -12.96
C ASP A 44 -4.49 2.34 -12.01
N GLU A 45 -5.46 2.89 -11.30
CA GLU A 45 -5.17 3.57 -10.05
C GLU A 45 -4.70 2.55 -9.01
N VAL A 46 -3.57 2.82 -8.36
CA VAL A 46 -3.08 1.89 -7.34
C VAL A 46 -4.00 1.91 -6.11
N VAL A 47 -4.32 0.72 -5.60
CA VAL A 47 -5.01 0.55 -4.31
C VAL A 47 -4.09 -0.10 -3.30
N LEU A 48 -4.25 0.25 -2.03
CA LEU A 48 -3.63 -0.46 -0.91
C LEU A 48 -4.68 -1.39 -0.29
N CYS A 49 -4.35 -2.66 -0.15
CA CYS A 49 -5.23 -3.68 0.42
C CYS A 49 -4.70 -4.15 1.76
N THR A 50 -5.59 -4.24 2.75
CA THR A 50 -5.43 -5.16 3.89
C THR A 50 -5.93 -6.55 3.48
N ASP A 51 -6.07 -7.44 4.44
CA ASP A 51 -6.77 -8.72 4.28
C ASP A 51 -8.22 -8.61 3.77
N SER A 52 -8.94 -7.56 4.15
CA SER A 52 -10.40 -7.50 4.11
C SER A 52 -10.98 -6.19 3.58
N SER A 53 -10.15 -5.19 3.29
CA SER A 53 -10.55 -3.88 2.77
C SER A 53 -9.50 -3.28 1.83
N SER A 54 -9.97 -2.53 0.84
CA SER A 54 -9.13 -1.74 -0.07
C SER A 54 -9.25 -0.23 0.13
N PHE A 55 -8.18 0.48 -0.22
CA PHE A 55 -8.03 1.92 -0.06
C PHE A 55 -7.48 2.53 -1.35
N PHE A 56 -8.12 3.59 -1.85
CA PHE A 56 -7.52 4.43 -2.88
C PHE A 56 -6.27 5.11 -2.32
N VAL A 57 -5.24 5.21 -3.15
CA VAL A 57 -3.99 5.90 -2.81
C VAL A 57 -3.95 7.20 -3.60
N LYS A 58 -4.00 8.34 -2.91
CA LYS A 58 -4.00 9.66 -3.53
C LYS A 58 -2.74 10.41 -3.14
N GLU A 59 -2.01 10.93 -4.12
CA GLU A 59 -0.88 11.81 -3.84
C GLU A 59 -1.38 13.24 -3.61
N VAL A 60 -0.98 13.83 -2.48
CA VAL A 60 -1.34 15.18 -2.08
C VAL A 60 -0.07 16.01 -1.97
N GLU A 61 -0.07 17.16 -2.64
CA GLU A 61 0.99 18.16 -2.56
C GLU A 61 0.80 19.06 -1.33
N THR A 62 1.91 19.38 -0.66
CA THR A 62 1.97 20.31 0.46
C THR A 62 2.65 21.61 0.06
N SER A 63 2.18 22.75 0.59
CA SER A 63 2.80 24.06 0.33
C SER A 63 4.19 24.24 0.97
N ASN A 64 4.56 23.34 1.88
CA ASN A 64 5.83 23.33 2.60
C ASN A 64 6.68 22.12 2.21
N SER A 65 7.99 22.28 2.32
CA SER A 65 8.94 21.18 2.20
C SER A 65 9.17 20.53 3.56
N LEU A 66 9.04 19.20 3.60
CA LEU A 66 9.31 18.37 4.77
C LEU A 66 10.72 17.80 4.66
N LEU A 67 11.52 18.01 5.70
CA LEU A 67 12.84 17.38 5.86
C LEU A 67 12.66 16.04 6.56
N ILE A 68 13.06 14.96 5.91
CA ILE A 68 13.05 13.63 6.54
C ILE A 68 14.42 13.37 7.13
N VAL A 69 14.46 13.36 8.47
CA VAL A 69 15.65 13.15 9.28
C VAL A 69 15.39 11.92 10.15
N PRO A 70 16.24 10.86 10.12
CA PRO A 70 16.01 9.62 10.87
C PRO A 70 15.89 9.82 12.38
N THR A 71 16.64 10.78 12.91
CA THR A 71 16.67 11.13 14.33
C THR A 71 16.95 12.61 14.46
N LEU A 72 16.06 13.31 15.16
CA LEU A 72 16.24 14.70 15.55
C LEU A 72 15.86 14.81 17.02
N LYS A 73 16.83 15.17 17.86
CA LYS A 73 16.58 15.38 19.29
C LYS A 73 15.87 16.70 19.51
N THR A 74 14.91 16.69 20.42
CA THR A 74 14.17 17.89 20.85
C THR A 74 14.76 18.46 22.15
N GLU A 75 14.25 19.59 22.64
CA GLU A 75 14.73 20.21 23.87
C GLU A 75 14.68 19.27 25.09
N THR A 76 13.74 18.33 25.12
CA THR A 76 13.64 17.34 26.20
C THR A 76 14.74 16.28 26.16
N ASP A 77 15.35 16.07 24.99
CA ASP A 77 16.38 15.05 24.77
C ASP A 77 17.80 15.61 24.96
N VAL A 78 17.94 16.94 24.89
CA VAL A 78 19.22 17.64 25.00
C VAL A 78 19.40 18.18 26.41
N GLY A 79 20.23 17.51 27.21
CA GLY A 79 20.61 18.01 28.53
C GLY A 79 21.42 19.30 28.47
N ASP A 80 21.08 20.27 29.32
CA ASP A 80 21.77 21.57 29.40
C ASP A 80 23.05 21.52 30.27
N THR A 81 23.33 20.38 30.88
CA THR A 81 24.46 20.21 31.81
C THR A 81 25.73 19.81 31.07
N GLY A 82 26.54 20.79 30.66
CA GLY A 82 27.93 20.58 30.26
C GLY A 82 28.43 21.39 29.06
N ALA A 83 29.64 21.05 28.59
CA ALA A 83 30.28 21.68 27.45
C ALA A 83 29.42 21.58 26.17
N LYS A 84 29.55 22.57 25.27
CA LYS A 84 28.86 22.56 23.98
C LYS A 84 29.58 21.63 23.00
N PHE A 85 28.84 20.76 22.32
CA PHE A 85 29.37 19.87 21.29
C PHE A 85 28.42 19.81 20.09
N LEU A 86 28.96 19.49 18.92
CA LEU A 86 28.23 19.47 17.65
C LEU A 86 27.90 18.03 17.25
N THR A 87 26.66 17.78 16.86
CA THR A 87 26.22 16.51 16.24
C THR A 87 25.61 16.77 14.88
N ILE A 88 25.82 15.85 13.93
CA ILE A 88 25.27 15.95 12.59
C ILE A 88 23.95 15.19 12.56
N ALA A 89 22.89 15.87 12.14
CA ALA A 89 21.58 15.30 11.86
C ALA A 89 21.40 15.20 10.34
N PRO A 90 21.57 14.01 9.75
CA PRO A 90 21.52 13.84 8.30
C PRO A 90 20.10 14.01 7.77
N ILE A 91 19.93 14.85 6.75
CA ILE A 91 18.71 14.97 5.97
C ILE A 91 18.77 13.90 4.89
N ASN A 92 17.97 12.84 5.05
CA ASN A 92 17.94 11.72 4.11
C ASN A 92 17.18 12.09 2.84
N THR A 93 16.11 12.86 2.95
CA THR A 93 15.34 13.30 1.79
C THR A 93 14.47 14.53 2.11
N LEU A 94 13.90 15.10 1.05
CA LEU A 94 12.94 16.18 1.06
C LEU A 94 11.65 15.65 0.44
N SER A 95 10.50 15.95 1.06
CA SER A 95 9.20 15.68 0.45
C SER A 95 8.33 16.92 0.45
N GLN A 96 7.62 17.11 -0.66
CA GLN A 96 6.52 18.07 -0.79
C GLN A 96 5.20 17.35 -1.06
N HIS A 97 5.21 16.02 -0.95
CA HIS A 97 4.06 15.17 -1.24
C HIS A 97 3.91 14.10 -0.17
N TYR A 98 2.67 13.67 0.05
CA TYR A 98 2.36 12.47 0.84
C TYR A 98 1.20 11.73 0.19
N LEU A 99 1.09 10.45 0.50
CA LEU A 99 0.00 9.60 0.04
C LEU A 99 -1.09 9.55 1.10
N GLU A 100 -2.33 9.87 0.71
CA GLU A 100 -3.51 9.66 1.51
C GLU A 100 -4.20 8.36 1.13
N LEU A 101 -4.70 7.65 2.14
CA LEU A 101 -5.49 6.44 1.96
C LEU A 101 -6.97 6.74 2.21
N GLN A 102 -7.80 6.52 1.21
CA GLN A 102 -9.25 6.66 1.31
C GLN A 102 -9.91 5.29 1.18
N LYS A 103 -10.63 4.85 2.22
CA LYS A 103 -11.33 3.56 2.21
C LYS A 103 -12.30 3.47 1.04
N ILE A 104 -12.27 2.35 0.32
CA ILE A 104 -13.20 2.03 -0.75
C ILE A 104 -14.41 1.33 -0.12
N PRO A 105 -15.62 1.92 -0.17
CA PRO A 105 -16.80 1.29 0.44
C PRO A 105 -17.33 0.11 -0.37
N CYS A 106 -17.11 0.10 -1.69
CA CYS A 106 -17.51 -0.97 -2.61
C CYS A 106 -16.50 -1.03 -3.76
N VAL A 107 -15.85 -2.17 -3.94
CA VAL A 107 -14.83 -2.39 -4.97
C VAL A 107 -15.46 -2.68 -6.32
N SER A 108 -14.76 -2.36 -7.41
CA SER A 108 -15.25 -2.63 -8.75
C SER A 108 -15.09 -4.11 -9.11
N ILE A 109 -16.20 -4.77 -9.43
CA ILE A 109 -16.24 -6.17 -9.88
C ILE A 109 -16.03 -6.31 -11.40
N HIS A 110 -15.95 -5.21 -12.17
CA HIS A 110 -15.93 -5.25 -13.63
C HIS A 110 -14.75 -6.06 -14.17
N LYS A 111 -13.53 -5.80 -13.69
CA LYS A 111 -12.34 -6.56 -14.09
C LYS A 111 -12.44 -8.04 -13.75
N LEU A 112 -12.93 -8.36 -12.55
CA LEU A 112 -13.15 -9.75 -12.16
C LEU A 112 -14.12 -10.45 -13.12
N ARG A 113 -15.23 -9.80 -13.46
CA ARG A 113 -16.18 -10.33 -14.44
C ARG A 113 -15.56 -10.48 -15.81
N ASP A 114 -14.78 -9.51 -16.28
CA ASP A 114 -14.14 -9.59 -17.60
C ASP A 114 -13.15 -10.76 -17.66
N LEU A 115 -12.36 -10.97 -16.60
CA LEU A 115 -11.45 -12.12 -16.47
C LEU A 115 -12.22 -13.44 -16.51
N LEU A 116 -13.22 -13.60 -15.63
CA LEU A 116 -14.01 -14.83 -15.54
C LEU A 116 -14.78 -15.12 -16.84
N GLN A 117 -15.18 -14.08 -17.58
CA GLN A 117 -15.87 -14.23 -18.87
C GLN A 117 -15.00 -14.82 -19.97
N LEU A 118 -13.68 -14.75 -19.88
CA LEU A 118 -12.78 -15.38 -20.84
C LEU A 118 -12.86 -16.90 -20.76
N ASN A 119 -13.37 -17.43 -19.65
CA ASN A 119 -13.49 -18.86 -19.40
C ASN A 119 -14.90 -19.24 -18.93
N ARG A 120 -15.89 -18.95 -19.79
CA ARG A 120 -17.28 -19.33 -19.54
C ARG A 120 -17.44 -20.83 -19.74
N LEU A 121 -17.95 -21.48 -18.71
CA LEU A 121 -18.33 -22.88 -18.80
C LEU A 121 -19.61 -23.04 -19.65
N PRO A 122 -19.62 -23.99 -20.61
CA PRO A 122 -20.84 -24.38 -21.31
C PRO A 122 -21.93 -24.87 -20.35
N TRP A 123 -23.20 -24.83 -20.78
CA TRP A 123 -24.31 -25.32 -19.95
C TRP A 123 -24.29 -26.85 -19.76
N ASP A 124 -23.63 -27.57 -20.66
CA ASP A 124 -23.38 -29.02 -20.63
C ASP A 124 -21.98 -29.36 -20.10
N TRP A 125 -21.35 -28.41 -19.39
CA TRP A 125 -20.01 -28.58 -18.84
C TRP A 125 -19.90 -29.85 -17.99
N THR A 126 -18.87 -30.64 -18.31
CA THR A 126 -18.50 -31.85 -17.59
C THR A 126 -17.12 -31.62 -16.97
N SER A 127 -16.83 -32.23 -15.82
CA SER A 127 -15.64 -31.98 -15.00
C SER A 127 -14.30 -32.46 -15.60
N ASN A 128 -14.15 -32.50 -16.92
CA ASN A 128 -12.99 -33.02 -17.65
C ASN A 128 -12.10 -31.89 -18.21
N ASP A 129 -12.16 -30.69 -17.63
CA ASP A 129 -11.37 -29.56 -18.10
C ASP A 129 -9.88 -29.72 -17.79
N SER A 130 -9.08 -29.09 -18.64
CA SER A 130 -7.65 -29.01 -18.42
C SER A 130 -7.35 -28.03 -17.27
N PRO A 131 -6.37 -28.31 -16.39
CA PRO A 131 -5.98 -27.37 -15.33
C PRO A 131 -5.56 -25.99 -15.85
N ASN A 132 -5.20 -25.90 -17.14
CA ASN A 132 -4.81 -24.66 -17.80
C ASN A 132 -5.99 -23.72 -18.07
N ASP A 133 -7.22 -24.21 -17.97
CA ASP A 133 -8.44 -23.41 -18.13
C ASP A 133 -9.03 -23.11 -16.75
N THR A 134 -8.20 -22.70 -15.78
CA THR A 134 -8.67 -22.28 -14.44
C THR A 134 -7.93 -21.02 -13.99
N TYR A 135 -8.54 -20.29 -13.05
CA TYR A 135 -7.92 -19.12 -12.42
C TYR A 135 -7.48 -19.48 -11.01
N SER A 136 -6.22 -19.21 -10.67
CA SER A 136 -5.79 -19.24 -9.28
C SER A 136 -6.18 -17.95 -8.56
N MET A 137 -6.34 -18.02 -7.24
CA MET A 137 -6.58 -16.84 -6.41
C MET A 137 -5.49 -15.78 -6.58
N GLU A 138 -4.23 -16.21 -6.66
CA GLU A 138 -3.09 -15.33 -6.91
C GLU A 138 -3.23 -14.60 -8.25
N MET A 139 -3.57 -15.33 -9.32
CA MET A 139 -3.76 -14.75 -10.64
C MET A 139 -4.90 -13.72 -10.67
N LEU A 140 -6.03 -14.01 -10.02
CA LEU A 140 -7.13 -13.05 -9.93
C LEU A 140 -6.68 -11.79 -9.19
N LEU A 141 -6.07 -11.96 -8.01
CA LEU A 141 -5.59 -10.88 -7.16
C LEU A 141 -4.52 -9.99 -7.80
N ASP A 142 -3.76 -10.50 -8.76
CA ASP A 142 -2.78 -9.71 -9.50
C ASP A 142 -3.42 -8.72 -10.50
N HIS A 143 -4.66 -8.98 -10.92
CA HIS A 143 -5.35 -8.17 -11.92
C HIS A 143 -6.50 -7.33 -11.35
N VAL A 144 -7.03 -7.69 -10.17
CA VAL A 144 -8.14 -6.96 -9.54
C VAL A 144 -7.67 -5.99 -8.45
N GLN A 145 -8.33 -4.84 -8.35
CA GLN A 145 -8.05 -3.81 -7.35
C GLN A 145 -8.90 -4.01 -6.08
N MET A 146 -8.77 -5.18 -5.44
CA MET A 146 -9.48 -5.49 -4.19
C MET A 146 -8.67 -6.38 -3.25
N SER A 147 -9.01 -6.40 -1.97
CA SER A 147 -8.44 -7.33 -0.99
C SER A 147 -8.88 -8.76 -1.25
N GLU A 148 -8.18 -9.72 -0.63
CA GLU A 148 -8.54 -11.14 -0.72
C GLU A 148 -9.93 -11.42 -0.13
N GLY A 149 -10.24 -10.82 1.02
CA GLY A 149 -11.56 -10.94 1.64
C GLY A 149 -12.68 -10.28 0.82
N GLU A 150 -12.40 -9.21 0.07
CA GLU A 150 -13.37 -8.65 -0.88
C GLU A 150 -13.56 -9.57 -2.08
N LEU A 151 -12.48 -10.08 -2.67
CA LEU A 151 -12.55 -11.01 -3.80
C LEU A 151 -13.38 -12.26 -3.47
N LEU A 152 -13.16 -12.87 -2.30
CA LEU A 152 -13.93 -14.04 -1.86
C LEU A 152 -15.43 -13.72 -1.75
N ARG A 153 -15.79 -12.57 -1.14
CA ARG A 153 -17.19 -12.13 -1.05
C ARG A 153 -17.81 -11.89 -2.42
N GLU A 154 -17.07 -11.30 -3.36
CA GLU A 154 -17.58 -11.07 -4.71
C GLU A 154 -17.73 -12.37 -5.50
N LEU A 155 -16.84 -13.34 -5.31
CA LEU A 155 -16.94 -14.66 -5.95
C LEU A 155 -18.17 -15.44 -5.46
N ASP A 156 -18.52 -15.34 -4.17
CA ASP A 156 -19.72 -15.98 -3.61
C ASP A 156 -21.03 -15.47 -4.26
N GLU A 157 -21.04 -14.23 -4.75
CA GLU A 157 -22.21 -13.59 -5.38
C GLU A 157 -22.27 -13.81 -6.91
N ILE A 158 -21.23 -14.43 -7.51
CA ILE A 158 -21.18 -14.76 -8.93
C ILE A 158 -21.36 -16.27 -9.11
N PRO A 159 -22.06 -16.75 -10.16
CA PRO A 159 -22.11 -18.17 -10.49
C PRO A 159 -20.76 -18.66 -11.04
N VAL A 160 -19.77 -18.83 -10.17
CA VAL A 160 -18.47 -19.45 -10.46
C VAL A 160 -18.44 -20.88 -9.94
N VAL A 161 -17.55 -21.70 -10.51
CA VAL A 161 -17.31 -23.07 -10.05
C VAL A 161 -15.88 -23.16 -9.55
N GLU A 162 -15.70 -23.61 -8.32
CA GLU A 162 -14.39 -23.91 -7.77
C GLU A 162 -13.90 -25.26 -8.30
N HIS A 163 -12.73 -25.26 -8.95
CA HIS A 163 -12.07 -26.48 -9.39
C HIS A 163 -11.14 -26.97 -8.26
N GLY A 164 -11.46 -28.15 -7.70
CA GLY A 164 -10.69 -28.79 -6.62
C GLY A 164 -9.40 -29.48 -7.06
#